data_AF-A0A6J4MSC1-F1
#
_entry.id   AF-A0A6J4MSC1-F1
#
_cell.length_a   1.000
_cell.length_b   1.000
_cell.length_c   1.000
_cell.angle_alpha   90.00
_cell.angle_beta   90.00
_cell.angle_gamma   90.00
#
_symmetry.space_group_name_H-M   'P 1'
#
loop_
_entity.id
_entity.type
_entity.pdbx_description
1 polymer ?
#
loop_
_entity_poly.entity_id
_entity_poly.type
_entity_poly.pdbx_seq_one_letter_code
_entity_poly.pdbx_strand_id
1 'polypeptide(L)'
;MEVADAVSDATTRTDPDGLEPGVYDPASAARQLAKGVWLLDTGFQGRGGVVAAYLLVGAEGLTLVETGAASTLDNLRAAVALTGHDL
;
A
#
# COMPACT_ATOMS: atom_id res chain seq x y z
N MET A 1 27.15 13.33 -29.09
CA MET A 1 26.45 13.72 -27.85
C MET A 1 25.12 13.00 -27.90
N GLU A 2 25.07 11.86 -27.22
CA GLU A 2 23.91 10.98 -27.17
C GLU A 2 23.58 10.82 -25.68
N VAL A 3 22.41 11.31 -25.30
CA VAL A 3 21.85 11.14 -23.95
C VAL A 3 21.00 9.88 -24.01
N ALA A 4 21.57 8.75 -23.59
CA ALA A 4 20.81 7.51 -23.45
C ALA A 4 20.10 7.51 -22.09
N ASP A 5 18.78 7.40 -22.18
CA ASP A 5 17.78 7.29 -21.13
C ASP A 5 18.19 6.37 -19.98
N ALA A 6 18.23 6.90 -18.76
CA ALA A 6 18.24 6.12 -17.54
C ALA A 6 16.79 5.86 -17.09
N VAL A 7 16.08 4.99 -17.80
CA VAL A 7 14.91 4.34 -17.22
C VAL A 7 15.45 3.18 -16.40
N SER A 8 15.68 3.41 -15.10
CA SER A 8 16.12 2.34 -14.21
C SER A 8 15.00 1.31 -14.11
N ASP A 9 15.31 0.10 -14.56
CA ASP A 9 14.52 -1.11 -14.43
C ASP A 9 13.91 -1.24 -13.01
N ALA A 10 12.61 -0.96 -12.89
CA ALA A 10 11.86 -1.09 -11.64
C ALA A 10 11.58 -2.56 -11.29
N THR A 11 12.03 -3.51 -12.12
CA THR A 11 11.68 -4.93 -11.99
C THR A 11 12.60 -5.70 -11.04
N THR A 12 13.68 -5.10 -10.53
CA THR A 12 14.65 -5.78 -9.63
C THR A 12 14.70 -5.23 -8.21
N ARG A 13 13.61 -4.65 -7.69
CA ARG A 13 13.52 -4.46 -6.23
C ARG A 13 13.26 -5.82 -5.59
N THR A 14 14.32 -6.54 -5.24
CA THR A 14 14.22 -7.65 -4.28
C THR A 14 13.66 -7.08 -2.99
N ASP A 15 12.43 -7.46 -2.65
CA ASP A 15 11.88 -7.14 -1.33
C ASP A 15 12.75 -7.81 -0.26
N PRO A 16 13.04 -7.11 0.85
CA PRO A 16 13.89 -7.63 1.92
C PRO A 16 13.34 -8.91 2.58
N ASP A 17 12.08 -9.24 2.31
CA ASP A 17 11.32 -10.32 2.95
C ASP A 17 11.24 -11.61 2.10
N GLY A 18 11.89 -11.64 0.93
CA GLY A 18 11.99 -12.85 0.10
C GLY A 18 10.73 -13.24 -0.67
N LEU A 19 9.73 -12.35 -0.75
CA LEU A 19 8.55 -12.52 -1.59
C LEU A 19 8.86 -12.21 -3.06
N GLU A 20 8.18 -12.91 -3.97
CA GLU A 20 8.29 -12.57 -5.39
C GLU A 20 7.77 -11.14 -5.64
N PRO A 21 8.45 -10.36 -6.52
CA PRO A 21 8.04 -8.99 -6.81
C PRO A 21 6.54 -8.86 -7.17
N GLY A 22 5.86 -8.00 -6.42
CA GLY A 22 4.44 -7.70 -6.63
C GLY A 22 3.47 -8.76 -6.09
N VAL A 23 3.92 -9.76 -5.34
CA VAL A 23 3.04 -10.55 -4.46
C VAL A 23 2.60 -9.65 -3.30
N TYR A 24 1.32 -9.71 -2.94
CA TYR A 24 0.81 -8.98 -1.79
C TYR A 24 1.38 -9.53 -0.47
N ASP A 25 1.96 -8.64 0.34
CA ASP A 25 2.34 -8.93 1.73
C ASP A 25 1.41 -8.20 2.70
N PRO A 26 0.58 -8.92 3.47
CA PRO A 26 -0.26 -8.29 4.49
C PRO A 26 0.55 -7.62 5.60
N ALA A 27 1.79 -8.05 5.90
CA ALA A 27 2.60 -7.45 6.96
C ALA A 27 3.12 -6.06 6.59
N SER A 28 3.32 -5.80 5.29
CA SER A 28 3.75 -4.51 4.76
C SER A 28 2.61 -3.68 4.15
N ALA A 29 1.35 -4.04 4.41
CA ALA A 29 0.19 -3.44 3.75
C ALA A 29 -0.05 -1.96 4.10
N ALA A 30 0.62 -1.42 5.12
CA ALA A 30 0.50 0.00 5.50
C ALA A 30 1.85 0.71 5.44
N ARG A 31 1.89 1.86 4.76
CA ARG A 31 3.08 2.71 4.66
C ARG A 31 2.73 4.16 4.95
N GLN A 32 3.43 4.77 5.91
CA GLN A 32 3.25 6.19 6.21
C GLN A 32 3.90 7.05 5.11
N LEU A 33 3.14 7.99 4.54
CA LEU A 33 3.63 8.94 3.53
C LEU A 33 4.02 10.28 4.15
N ALA A 34 3.22 10.72 5.11
CA ALA A 34 3.41 11.93 5.89
C ALA A 34 2.74 11.76 7.27
N LYS A 35 2.93 12.72 8.17
CA LYS A 35 2.25 12.71 9.47
C LYS A 35 0.74 12.65 9.27
N GLY A 36 0.12 11.57 9.77
CA GLY A 36 -1.33 11.34 9.64
C GLY A 36 -1.81 10.94 8.25
N VAL A 37 -0.91 10.62 7.32
CA VAL A 37 -1.28 10.15 5.97
C VAL A 37 -0.63 8.80 5.70
N TRP A 38 -1.47 7.80 5.47
CA TRP A 38 -1.05 6.43 5.21
C TRP A 38 -1.55 5.96 3.85
N LEU A 39 -0.69 5.23 3.14
CA LEU A 39 -1.06 4.42 2.00
C LEU A 39 -1.31 3.00 2.50
N LEU A 40 -2.45 2.43 2.12
CA LEU A 40 -2.87 1.09 2.46
C LEU A 40 -2.98 0.26 1.17
N ASP A 41 -2.19 -0.79 1.05
CA ASP A 41 -2.29 -1.75 -0.04
C ASP A 41 -3.45 -2.70 0.22
N THR A 42 -4.31 -2.89 -0.78
CA THR A 42 -5.49 -3.74 -0.67
C THR A 42 -5.21 -5.19 -1.05
N GLY A 43 -4.05 -5.48 -1.65
CA GLY A 43 -3.72 -6.82 -2.12
C GLY A 43 -4.64 -7.31 -3.24
N PHE A 44 -5.15 -6.39 -4.06
CA PHE A 44 -6.13 -6.70 -5.10
C PHE A 44 -5.65 -7.85 -5.99
N GLN A 45 -6.47 -8.91 -6.10
CA GLN A 45 -6.14 -10.16 -6.79
C GLN A 45 -4.85 -10.85 -6.31
N GLY A 46 -4.49 -10.67 -5.03
CA GLY A 46 -3.28 -11.24 -4.43
C GLY A 46 -1.99 -10.52 -4.85
N ARG A 47 -2.10 -9.34 -5.47
CA ARG A 47 -0.98 -8.56 -5.97
C ARG A 47 -0.77 -7.30 -5.12
N GLY A 48 0.47 -7.05 -4.75
CA GLY A 48 0.88 -5.82 -4.09
C GLY A 48 1.01 -4.66 -5.09
N GLY A 49 0.72 -3.45 -4.63
CA GLY A 49 0.93 -2.19 -5.33
C GLY A 49 -0.07 -1.88 -6.44
N VAL A 50 -1.18 -2.62 -6.55
CA VAL A 50 -2.14 -2.47 -7.66
C VAL A 50 -3.24 -1.46 -7.34
N VAL A 51 -3.94 -1.63 -6.22
CA VAL A 51 -4.99 -0.72 -5.75
C VAL A 51 -4.66 -0.33 -4.32
N ALA A 52 -4.55 0.97 -4.09
CA ALA A 52 -4.27 1.55 -2.79
C ALA A 52 -5.45 2.36 -2.27
N ALA A 53 -5.74 2.22 -0.99
CA ALA A 53 -6.55 3.15 -0.22
C ALA A 53 -5.64 4.14 0.51
N TYR A 54 -6.17 5.30 0.85
CA TYR A 54 -5.49 6.24 1.75
C TYR A 54 -6.27 6.38 3.05
N LEU A 55 -5.56 6.34 4.17
CA LEU A 55 -6.09 6.68 5.49
C LEU A 55 -5.52 8.03 5.92
N LEU A 56 -6.43 8.97 6.16
CA LEU A 56 -6.13 10.28 6.72
C LEU A 56 -6.55 10.30 8.18
N VAL A 57 -5.61 10.58 9.07
CA VAL A 57 -5.81 10.68 10.52
C VAL A 57 -5.83 12.16 10.89
N GLY A 58 -7.02 12.68 11.18
CA GLY A 58 -7.24 14.05 11.60
C GLY A 58 -7.65 14.17 13.07
N ALA A 59 -7.78 15.40 13.56
CA ALA A 59 -8.24 15.66 14.92
C ALA A 59 -9.67 15.16 15.20
N GLU A 60 -10.52 15.18 14.17
CA GLU A 60 -11.94 14.80 14.23
C GLU A 60 -12.18 13.30 13.90
N GLY A 61 -11.12 12.54 13.63
CA GLY A 61 -11.20 11.11 13.35
C GLY A 61 -10.51 10.68 12.06
N LEU A 62 -11.02 9.58 11.50
CA LEU A 62 -10.43 8.87 10.37
C LEU A 62 -11.20 9.16 9.09
N THR A 63 -10.49 9.30 7.98
CA THR A 63 -11.07 9.37 6.63
C THR A 63 -10.38 8.37 5.74
N LEU A 64 -11.18 7.54 5.05
CA LEU A 64 -10.71 6.66 3.99
C LEU A 64 -10.99 7.28 2.63
N VAL A 65 -10.00 7.23 1.75
CA VAL A 65 -10.13 7.60 0.34
C VAL A 65 -9.89 6.36 -0.50
N GLU A 66 -10.86 6.06 -1.37
CA GLU A 66 -10.86 4.93 -2.31
C GLU A 66 -10.66 3.57 -1.62
N THR A 67 -11.74 2.86 -1.28
CA THR A 67 -11.66 1.59 -0.54
C THR A 67 -11.49 0.36 -1.43
N GLY A 68 -11.46 0.52 -2.75
CA GLY A 68 -11.34 -0.58 -3.69
C GLY A 68 -12.59 -1.47 -3.75
N ALA A 69 -12.39 -2.72 -4.14
CA ALA A 69 -13.47 -3.70 -4.28
C ALA A 69 -13.91 -4.28 -2.93
N ALA A 70 -15.19 -4.65 -2.79
CA ALA A 70 -15.67 -5.30 -1.56
C ALA A 70 -14.89 -6.58 -1.18
N SER A 71 -14.31 -7.27 -2.16
CA SER A 71 -13.46 -8.45 -1.95
C SER A 71 -12.14 -8.18 -1.23
N THR A 72 -11.73 -6.90 -1.09
CA THR A 72 -10.51 -6.51 -0.38
C THR A 72 -10.79 -5.92 1.00
N LEU A 73 -12.03 -5.99 1.50
CA LEU A 73 -12.42 -5.33 2.75
C LEU A 73 -11.64 -5.86 3.97
N ASP A 74 -11.39 -7.16 4.04
CA ASP A 74 -10.62 -7.76 5.14
C ASP A 74 -9.17 -7.29 5.12
N ASN A 75 -8.55 -7.20 3.92
CA ASN A 75 -7.21 -6.64 3.75
C ASN A 75 -7.17 -5.16 4.14
N LEU A 76 -8.18 -4.37 3.77
CA LEU A 76 -8.28 -2.96 4.15
C LEU A 76 -8.36 -2.80 5.67
N ARG A 77 -9.20 -3.59 6.35
CA ARG A 77 -9.32 -3.58 7.82
C ARG A 77 -8.00 -3.96 8.48
N ALA A 78 -7.34 -5.01 7.99
CA ALA A 78 -6.03 -5.42 8.49
C ALA A 78 -4.98 -4.31 8.30
N ALA A 79 -4.95 -3.66 7.13
CA ALA A 79 -4.03 -2.56 6.86
C ALA A 79 -4.31 -1.35 7.76
N VAL A 80 -5.57 -1.01 8.06
CA VAL A 80 -5.90 0.04 9.03
C VAL A 80 -5.42 -0.34 10.45
N ALA A 81 -5.57 -1.60 10.85
CA ALA A 81 -5.07 -2.09 12.14
C ALA A 81 -3.54 -1.91 12.29
N LEU A 82 -2.77 -2.08 11.21
CA LEU A 82 -1.32 -1.82 11.22
C LEU A 82 -0.96 -0.34 11.49
N THR A 83 -1.90 0.58 11.27
CA THR A 83 -1.71 2.01 11.59
C THR A 83 -2.06 2.35 13.05
N GLY A 84 -2.50 1.38 13.84
CA GLY A 84 -2.95 1.58 15.23
C GLY A 84 -4.40 2.07 15.35
N HIS A 85 -5.21 1.87 14.30
CA HIS A 85 -6.60 2.34 14.19
C HIS A 85 -7.55 1.20 13.85
N ASP A 86 -8.86 1.42 13.95
CA ASP A 86 -9.91 0.44 13.64
C ASP A 86 -11.07 1.12 12.87
N LEU A 87 -11.85 0.32 12.11
CA LEU A 87 -12.97 0.77 11.27
C LEU A 87 -14.33 0.17 11.66
#